data_AF-A0A7W0TYR7-F1
#
_entry.id   AF-A0A7W0TYR7-F1
#
_cell.length_a   1.000
_cell.length_b   1.000
_cell.length_c   1.000
_cell.angle_alpha   90.00
_cell.angle_beta   90.00
_cell.angle_gamma   90.00
#
_symmetry.space_group_name_H-M   'P 1'
#
loop_
_entity.id
_entity.type
_entity.pdbx_description
1 polymer ?
#
loop_
_entity_poly.entity_id
_entity_poly.type
_entity_poly.pdbx_seq_one_letter_code
_entity_poly.pdbx_strand_id
1 'polypeptide(L)'
;MSTTITIEIDDDTAARLGDSPDAVTVAAKEAMVLELYRRHVISDWRASRLLGLDVGAFLHLASARGIPVIDLTPDEWARELETINRLWPS
;
A
#
# COMPACT_ATOMS: atom_id res chain seq x y z
N MET A 1 -4.29 20.53 -7.56
CA MET A 1 -4.56 20.35 -8.99
C MET A 1 -4.93 18.89 -9.19
N SER A 2 -6.03 18.60 -9.86
CA SER A 2 -6.41 17.25 -10.27
C SER A 2 -6.05 17.06 -11.74
N THR A 3 -5.57 15.86 -12.09
CA THR A 3 -5.29 15.45 -13.47
C THR A 3 -6.23 14.30 -13.79
N THR A 4 -6.97 14.43 -14.89
CA THR A 4 -7.86 13.37 -15.39
C THR A 4 -7.15 12.67 -16.55
N ILE A 5 -7.14 11.33 -16.51
CA ILE A 5 -6.65 10.48 -17.60
C ILE A 5 -7.76 9.51 -17.99
N THR A 6 -7.83 9.16 -19.28
CA THR A 6 -8.72 8.12 -19.80
C THR A 6 -7.86 6.95 -20.24
N ILE A 7 -8.20 5.75 -19.79
CA ILE A 7 -7.50 4.52 -20.11
C ILE A 7 -8.53 3.56 -20.67
N GLU A 8 -8.27 3.04 -21.87
CA GLU A 8 -9.04 1.91 -22.40
C GLU A 8 -8.45 0.61 -21.85
N ILE A 9 -9.33 -0.22 -21.29
CA ILE A 9 -9.01 -1.56 -20.79
C ILE A 9 -10.03 -2.53 -21.40
N ASP A 10 -9.61 -3.78 -21.63
CA ASP A 10 -10.51 -4.82 -22.09
C ASP A 10 -11.46 -5.31 -20.96
N ASP A 11 -12.54 -5.98 -21.37
CA ASP A 11 -13.57 -6.44 -20.44
C ASP A 11 -13.05 -7.45 -19.41
N ASP A 12 -12.06 -8.29 -19.74
CA ASP A 12 -11.47 -9.25 -18.77
C ASP A 12 -10.71 -8.49 -17.68
N THR A 13 -9.91 -7.48 -18.08
CA THR A 13 -9.22 -6.61 -17.13
C THR A 13 -10.21 -5.82 -16.26
N ALA A 14 -11.25 -5.24 -16.85
CA ALA A 14 -12.27 -4.49 -16.11
C ALA A 14 -13.00 -5.38 -15.09
N ALA A 15 -13.41 -6.59 -15.49
CA ALA A 15 -14.09 -7.54 -14.62
C ALA A 15 -13.23 -8.01 -13.44
N ARG A 16 -11.89 -8.02 -13.57
CA ARG A 16 -10.97 -8.31 -12.45
C ARG A 16 -10.85 -7.17 -11.45
N LEU A 17 -11.12 -5.94 -11.87
CA LEU A 17 -11.06 -4.75 -11.01
C LEU A 17 -12.38 -4.53 -10.26
N GLY A 18 -13.52 -4.82 -10.88
CA GLY A 18 -14.81 -4.81 -10.20
C GLY A 18 -16.02 -4.89 -11.13
N ASP A 19 -17.19 -5.11 -10.53
CA ASP A 19 -18.44 -5.36 -11.25
C ASP A 19 -19.17 -4.07 -11.71
N SER A 20 -18.60 -2.90 -11.45
CA SER A 20 -19.19 -1.60 -11.83
C SER A 20 -18.10 -0.57 -12.16
N PRO A 21 -18.41 0.49 -12.95
CA PRO A 21 -17.45 1.55 -13.26
C PRO A 21 -16.85 2.22 -12.02
N ASP A 22 -17.64 2.41 -10.97
CA ASP A 22 -17.18 2.98 -9.70
C ASP A 22 -16.24 2.01 -8.97
N ALA A 23 -16.57 0.72 -8.93
CA ALA A 23 -15.71 -0.31 -8.33
C ALA A 23 -14.38 -0.43 -9.07
N VAL A 24 -14.40 -0.43 -10.40
CA VAL A 24 -13.21 -0.42 -11.26
C VAL A 24 -12.34 0.80 -10.96
N THR A 25 -12.95 1.98 -10.84
CA THR A 25 -12.22 3.22 -10.54
C THR A 25 -11.55 3.18 -9.17
N VAL A 26 -12.26 2.69 -8.14
CA VAL A 26 -11.72 2.54 -6.78
C VAL A 26 -10.56 1.54 -6.78
N ALA A 27 -10.73 0.37 -7.38
CA ALA A 27 -9.71 -0.67 -7.45
C ALA A 27 -8.48 -0.21 -8.24
N ALA A 28 -8.66 0.48 -9.37
CA ALA A 28 -7.56 1.04 -10.15
C ALA A 28 -6.77 2.08 -9.34
N LYS A 29 -7.47 2.97 -8.62
CA LYS A 29 -6.83 3.96 -7.75
C LYS A 29 -6.06 3.29 -6.61
N GLU A 30 -6.63 2.27 -5.97
CA GLU A 30 -5.96 1.47 -4.95
C GLU A 30 -4.67 0.86 -5.49
N ALA A 31 -4.75 0.16 -6.63
CA ALA A 31 -3.60 -0.48 -7.27
C ALA A 31 -2.47 0.53 -7.60
N MET A 32 -2.83 1.71 -8.13
CA MET A 32 -1.85 2.77 -8.40
C MET A 32 -1.15 3.28 -7.14
N VAL A 33 -1.89 3.51 -6.06
CA VAL A 33 -1.32 4.01 -4.79
C VAL A 33 -0.43 2.95 -4.15
N LEU A 34 -0.87 1.70 -4.14
CA LEU A 34 -0.08 0.57 -3.62
C LEU A 34 1.21 0.38 -4.40
N GLU A 35 1.20 0.50 -5.73
CA GLU A 35 2.40 0.39 -6.54
C GLU A 35 3.39 1.55 -6.29
N LEU A 36 2.90 2.77 -6.11
CA LEU A 36 3.74 3.91 -5.74
C LEU A 36 4.38 3.73 -4.35
N TYR A 37 3.62 3.18 -3.40
CA TYR A 37 4.11 2.87 -2.07
C TYR A 37 5.15 1.74 -2.09
N ARG A 38 4.86 0.63 -2.79
CA ARG A 38 5.77 -0.51 -2.97
C ARG A 38 7.12 -0.11 -3.58
N ARG A 39 7.12 0.91 -4.44
CA ARG A 39 8.34 1.47 -5.05
C ARG A 39 9.02 2.55 -4.19
N HIS A 40 8.54 2.77 -2.96
CA HIS A 40 8.98 3.81 -2.03
C HIS A 40 8.92 5.24 -2.62
N VAL A 41 8.04 5.48 -3.60
CA VAL A 41 7.83 6.81 -4.21
C VAL A 41 7.01 7.72 -3.28
N ILE A 42 6.14 7.12 -2.47
CA ILE A 42 5.32 7.81 -1.47
C ILE A 42 5.43 7.10 -0.12
N SER A 43 5.32 7.86 0.97
CA SER A 43 5.24 7.29 2.32
C SER A 43 3.86 6.67 2.60
N ASP A 44 3.80 5.86 3.65
CA ASP A 44 2.58 5.35 4.28
C ASP A 44 1.54 6.45 4.56
N TRP A 45 1.94 7.56 5.20
CA TRP A 45 1.07 8.70 5.48
C TRP A 45 0.50 9.36 4.22
N ARG A 46 1.29 9.39 3.13
CA ARG A 46 0.82 9.96 1.87
C ARG A 46 -0.10 8.99 1.14
N ALA A 47 0.21 7.69 1.18
CA ALA A 47 -0.60 6.64 0.57
C ALA A 47 -1.97 6.51 1.25
N SER A 48 -2.01 6.49 2.58
CA SER A 48 -3.26 6.45 3.35
C SER A 48 -4.18 7.64 3.02
N ARG A 49 -3.61 8.86 2.99
CA ARG A 49 -4.36 10.08 2.61
C ARG A 49 -4.90 10.04 1.18
N LEU A 50 -4.18 9.44 0.23
CA LEU A 50 -4.66 9.32 -1.16
C LEU A 50 -5.85 8.37 -1.28
N LEU A 51 -5.93 7.34 -0.43
CA LEU A 51 -7.05 6.39 -0.38
C LEU A 51 -8.15 6.81 0.59
N GLY A 52 -7.95 7.86 1.39
CA GLY A 52 -8.91 8.28 2.40
C GLY A 52 -8.99 7.32 3.59
N LEU A 53 -7.90 6.59 3.87
CA LEU A 53 -7.76 5.66 4.98
C LEU A 53 -6.93 6.30 6.10
N ASP A 54 -7.11 5.83 7.34
CA ASP A 54 -6.11 6.04 8.36
C ASP A 54 -4.85 5.20 8.07
N VAL A 55 -3.73 5.55 8.71
CA VAL A 55 -2.45 4.89 8.46
C VAL A 55 -2.51 3.40 8.83
N GLY A 56 -3.13 3.03 9.95
CA GLY A 56 -3.24 1.64 10.38
C GLY A 56 -4.02 0.78 9.37
N ALA A 57 -5.17 1.28 8.90
CA ALA A 57 -5.95 0.63 7.84
C ALA A 57 -5.17 0.49 6.53
N PHE A 58 -4.37 1.50 6.17
CA PHE A 58 -3.50 1.42 5.00
C PHE A 58 -2.41 0.35 5.15
N LEU A 59 -1.73 0.28 6.30
CA LEU A 59 -0.69 -0.74 6.54
C LEU A 59 -1.29 -2.15 6.52
N HIS A 60 -2.49 -2.34 7.09
CA HIS A 60 -3.20 -3.61 6.99
C HIS A 60 -3.55 -3.97 5.54
N LEU A 61 -4.04 -3.01 4.75
CA LEU A 61 -4.31 -3.19 3.33
C LEU A 61 -3.04 -3.59 2.56
N ALA A 62 -1.94 -2.86 2.75
CA ALA A 62 -0.66 -3.14 2.08
C ALA A 62 -0.14 -4.54 2.43
N SER A 63 -0.18 -4.91 3.71
CA SER A 63 0.21 -6.24 4.18
C SER A 63 -0.66 -7.35 3.58
N ALA A 64 -1.99 -7.17 3.55
CA ALA A 64 -2.92 -8.12 2.94
C ALA A 64 -2.69 -8.31 1.42
N ARG A 65 -2.07 -7.32 0.75
CA ARG A 65 -1.68 -7.38 -0.66
C ARG A 65 -0.24 -7.85 -0.87
N GLY A 66 0.44 -8.31 0.18
CA GLY A 66 1.80 -8.84 0.12
C GLY A 66 2.89 -7.78 -0.05
N ILE A 67 2.58 -6.50 0.24
CA ILE A 67 3.57 -5.42 0.19
C ILE A 67 4.24 -5.33 1.57
N PRO A 68 5.58 -5.50 1.65
CA PRO A 68 6.30 -5.36 2.91
C PRO A 68 6.09 -3.96 3.49
N VAL A 69 5.57 -3.92 4.71
CA VAL A 69 5.30 -2.67 5.44
C VAL A 69 6.52 -2.24 6.28
N ILE A 70 7.38 -3.21 6.59
CA ILE A 70 8.65 -3.03 7.28
C ILE A 70 9.72 -3.51 6.31
N ASP A 71 10.49 -2.58 5.78
CA ASP A 71 11.63 -2.85 4.90
C ASP A 71 12.91 -2.82 5.75
N LEU A 72 13.01 -3.78 6.68
CA LEU A 72 14.25 -4.01 7.42
C LEU A 72 14.92 -5.21 6.78
N THR A 73 16.17 -5.03 6.38
CA THR A 73 17.02 -6.18 6.05
C THR A 73 17.10 -7.10 7.29
N PRO A 74 17.34 -8.42 7.10
CA PRO A 74 17.50 -9.34 8.23
C PRO A 74 18.50 -8.86 9.30
N ASP A 75 19.56 -8.17 8.86
CA ASP A 75 20.59 -7.59 9.74
C ASP A 75 20.10 -6.35 10.50
N GLU A 76 19.18 -5.57 9.93
CA GLU A 76 18.55 -4.43 10.61
C GLU A 76 17.48 -4.92 11.60
N TRP A 77 16.75 -5.97 11.24
CA TRP A 77 15.79 -6.62 12.15
C TRP A 77 16.48 -7.25 13.36
N ALA A 78 17.61 -7.93 13.15
CA ALA A 78 18.41 -8.49 14.25
C ALA A 78 18.88 -7.40 15.23
N ARG A 79 19.30 -6.23 14.71
CA ARG A 79 19.72 -5.07 15.51
C ARG A 79 18.56 -4.43 16.28
N GLU A 80 17.35 -4.39 15.70
CA GLU A 80 16.17 -3.92 16.41
C GLU A 80 15.76 -4.87 17.54
N LEU A 81 15.73 -6.18 17.29
CA LEU A 81 15.44 -7.18 18.34
C LEU A 81 16.44 -7.09 19.50
N GLU A 82 17.72 -6.90 19.20
CA GLU A 82 18.78 -6.72 20.20
C GLU A 82 18.59 -5.42 21.02
N THR A 83 18.04 -4.39 20.39
CA THR A 83 17.69 -3.11 21.05
C THR A 83 16.47 -3.28 21.95
N ILE A 84 15.42 -3.96 21.49
CA ILE A 84 14.20 -4.24 22.27
C ILE A 84 14.53 -5.09 23.50
N ASN A 85 15.31 -6.17 23.34
CA ASN A 85 15.72 -7.04 24.46
C ASN A 85 16.54 -6.30 25.53
N ARG A 86 17.29 -5.27 25.12
CA ARG A 86 18.08 -4.43 26.03
C ARG A 86 17.22 -3.43 26.80
N LEU A 87 16.21 -2.86 26.13
CA LEU A 87 15.33 -1.85 26.71
C LEU A 87 14.22 -2.48 27.56
N TRP A 88 13.83 -3.72 27.24
CA TRP A 88 12.83 -4.49 27.97
C TRP A 88 13.28 -5.96 28.07
N PRO A 89 14.19 -6.28 29.01
CA PRO A 89 14.59 -7.66 29.25
C PRO A 89 13.39 -8.41 29.85
N SER A 90 13.12 -9.60 29.31
CA SER A 90 12.04 -10.49 29.79
C SER A 90 12.40 -11.15 31.10
#